data_AF-A0A8J1ZAB5-F1
#
_entry.id   AF-A0A8J1ZAB5-F1
#
_cell.length_a   1.000
_cell.length_b   1.000
_cell.length_c   1.000
_cell.angle_alpha   90.00
_cell.angle_beta   90.00
_cell.angle_gamma   90.00
#
_symmetry.space_group_name_H-M   'P 1'
#
loop_
_entity.id
_entity.type
_entity.pdbx_description
1 polymer ?
#
loop_
_entity_poly.entity_id
_entity_poly.type
_entity_poly.pdbx_seq_one_letter_code
_entity_poly.pdbx_strand_id
1 'polypeptide(L)'
;MTLVNNMSNTKTNVASSTEEANQDGQPQPVLPKEHQQDREQMVVGDSHSSTFVGPFARLKGSIQRSLESQGLTPDDVAKIGGLFLAAKYATYGGFVLLGVRYRPMLTWIQRQRQAEWAQRSDFLRNRTRWLRKQQNMFQSSQAIADATEQLRRARTRIRQRRDHIRGEISRRAELERTSKAGSSTSSSSKNLSSGGSSSSKTSSTSANGPNGSSSSSSSGSNNPSTSSSSNTRTYWQRKLTTRLQSGMNDLPKGNPYSRLAWAMDRYSELAERLSKQAESSRIVQMVAKWVNNNPRTLALGVAEGTLLYKFTFPITAPIEFFLICKAYLAFGKKNNQNQRPIIEDG
;
A
#
# COMPACT_ATOMS: atom_id res chain seq x y z
N MET A 1 28.64 -31.99 -18.30
CA MET A 1 27.87 -31.14 -19.24
C MET A 1 27.80 -29.75 -18.66
N THR A 2 28.74 -28.93 -19.07
CA THR A 2 28.99 -27.55 -18.63
C THR A 2 28.37 -26.65 -19.69
N LEU A 3 27.42 -25.78 -19.32
CA LEU A 3 26.99 -24.69 -20.20
C LEU A 3 27.27 -23.36 -19.52
N VAL A 4 28.04 -22.59 -20.29
CA VAL A 4 28.72 -21.33 -20.03
C VAL A 4 27.93 -20.22 -20.71
N ASN A 5 27.98 -19.02 -20.12
CA ASN A 5 27.79 -17.68 -20.71
C ASN A 5 26.46 -17.30 -21.39
N ASN A 6 25.89 -16.18 -20.92
CA ASN A 6 25.77 -14.96 -21.73
C ASN A 6 25.36 -13.78 -20.82
N MET A 7 26.28 -12.85 -20.59
CA MET A 7 26.52 -11.61 -21.35
C MET A 7 25.69 -10.42 -20.84
N SER A 8 26.45 -9.59 -20.13
CA SER A 8 26.30 -8.19 -19.77
C SER A 8 25.68 -7.33 -20.88
N ASN A 9 24.76 -6.44 -20.50
CA ASN A 9 24.41 -5.27 -21.30
C ASN A 9 24.36 -4.03 -20.39
N THR A 10 25.54 -3.46 -20.17
CA THR A 10 25.72 -2.10 -19.65
C THR A 10 25.58 -1.13 -20.81
N LYS A 11 24.47 -0.39 -20.86
CA LYS A 11 24.34 0.81 -21.70
C LYS A 11 24.85 2.02 -20.92
N THR A 12 26.10 2.37 -21.16
CA THR A 12 26.65 3.70 -20.92
C THR A 12 26.18 4.63 -22.04
N ASN A 13 25.38 5.64 -21.70
CA ASN A 13 25.18 6.80 -22.58
C ASN A 13 25.94 7.98 -21.99
N VAL A 14 27.03 8.31 -22.67
CA VAL A 14 27.79 9.55 -22.58
C VAL A 14 27.24 10.47 -23.68
N ALA A 15 26.84 11.68 -23.29
CA ALA A 15 26.82 12.89 -24.12
C ALA A 15 26.75 14.06 -23.12
N SER A 16 27.76 14.87 -22.83
CA SER A 16 28.60 15.77 -23.65
C SER A 16 27.78 16.82 -24.42
N SER A 17 27.55 17.96 -23.77
CA SER A 17 27.33 19.27 -24.41
C SER A 17 27.79 20.37 -23.43
N THR A 18 28.91 21.04 -23.71
CA THR A 18 29.06 22.37 -24.35
C THR A 18 28.91 23.49 -23.31
N GLU A 19 29.99 24.12 -22.81
CA GLU A 19 30.78 25.23 -23.40
C GLU A 19 30.10 26.60 -23.23
N GLU A 20 30.92 27.65 -23.07
CA GLU A 20 30.59 29.09 -22.90
C GLU A 20 30.12 29.56 -21.52
N ALA A 21 30.52 30.70 -20.95
CA ALA A 21 31.50 31.75 -21.26
C ALA A 21 31.78 32.46 -19.91
N ASN A 22 33.04 32.67 -19.54
CA ASN A 22 33.71 33.97 -19.58
C ASN A 22 32.77 35.18 -19.37
N GLN A 23 32.71 35.70 -18.13
CA GLN A 23 32.27 37.06 -17.86
C GLN A 23 33.24 37.72 -16.89
N ASP A 24 34.17 38.44 -17.53
CA ASP A 24 34.71 39.75 -17.20
C ASP A 24 34.54 40.28 -15.77
N GLY A 25 35.70 40.61 -15.20
CA GLY A 25 35.83 41.46 -14.04
C GLY A 25 35.28 42.86 -14.29
N GLN A 26 34.31 43.25 -13.46
CA GLN A 26 33.96 44.63 -13.21
C GLN A 26 34.82 45.15 -12.05
N PRO A 27 35.68 46.17 -12.26
CA PRO A 27 36.34 46.86 -11.17
C PRO A 27 35.31 47.67 -10.38
N GLN A 28 35.21 47.40 -9.07
CA GLN A 28 34.39 48.21 -8.19
C GLN A 28 34.99 49.63 -8.05
N PRO A 29 34.16 50.69 -8.09
CA PRO A 29 34.62 52.06 -7.89
C PRO A 29 35.02 52.29 -6.43
N VAL A 30 36.25 52.74 -6.25
CA VAL A 30 36.79 53.24 -4.98
C VAL A 30 36.06 54.53 -4.63
N LEU A 31 35.26 54.49 -3.57
CA LEU A 31 34.61 55.66 -2.97
C LEU A 31 35.65 56.48 -2.17
N PRO A 32 35.69 57.81 -2.35
CA PRO A 32 36.61 58.68 -1.62
C PRO A 32 36.23 58.76 -0.13
N LYS A 33 37.26 58.61 0.71
CA LYS A 33 37.23 58.96 2.13
C LYS A 33 37.40 60.47 2.23
N GLU A 34 36.31 61.20 2.44
CA GLU A 34 36.42 62.62 2.81
C GLU A 34 35.30 63.03 3.79
N HIS A 35 35.77 63.61 4.89
CA HIS A 35 35.09 64.50 5.85
C HIS A 35 33.68 64.17 6.35
N GLN A 36 33.61 63.64 7.57
CA GLN A 36 32.52 63.95 8.50
C GLN A 36 32.98 63.83 9.97
N GLN A 37 34.02 64.61 10.26
CA GLN A 37 34.27 65.14 11.59
C GLN A 37 33.49 66.48 11.62
N ASP A 38 32.81 66.78 12.72
CA ASP A 38 31.99 68.00 12.93
C ASP A 38 30.51 67.88 12.55
N ARG A 39 29.78 67.04 13.28
CA ARG A 39 28.42 67.38 13.73
C ARG A 39 28.21 66.89 15.15
N GLU A 40 28.80 67.65 16.05
CA GLU A 40 28.39 67.75 17.42
C GLU A 40 26.88 68.08 17.53
N GLN A 41 26.28 67.47 18.56
CA GLN A 41 25.21 68.04 19.37
C GLN A 41 23.85 68.28 18.70
N MET A 42 22.95 67.30 18.80
CA MET A 42 21.63 67.53 19.39
C MET A 42 20.85 66.21 19.56
N VAL A 43 20.09 66.16 20.65
CA VAL A 43 19.08 65.16 21.04
C VAL A 43 19.63 63.91 21.76
N VAL A 44 19.99 64.13 23.02
CA VAL A 44 19.89 63.12 24.09
C VAL A 44 18.39 62.81 24.26
N GLY A 45 17.91 61.84 23.51
CA GLY A 45 16.64 61.17 23.78
C GLY A 45 16.98 59.73 24.10
N ASP A 46 16.77 59.32 25.35
CA ASP A 46 16.89 57.96 25.86
C ASP A 46 15.97 57.02 25.06
N SER A 47 16.45 56.66 23.87
CA SER A 47 15.88 55.63 23.04
C SER A 47 16.26 54.35 23.74
N HIS A 48 15.38 53.88 24.63
CA HIS A 48 15.36 52.52 25.13
C HIS A 48 15.37 51.59 23.91
N SER A 49 16.57 51.30 23.39
CA SER A 49 16.80 50.17 22.51
C SER A 49 16.39 48.99 23.36
N SER A 50 15.17 48.52 23.13
CA SER A 50 14.68 47.23 23.58
C SER A 50 15.50 46.19 22.84
N THR A 51 16.77 46.10 23.22
CA THR A 51 17.69 45.06 22.81
C THR A 51 16.90 43.80 23.05
N PHE A 52 16.55 43.10 21.99
CA PHE A 52 15.78 41.88 22.05
C PHE A 52 16.64 40.88 22.82
N VAL A 53 16.52 40.92 24.14
CA VAL A 53 17.22 40.04 25.07
C VAL A 53 16.54 38.70 24.84
N GLY A 54 17.11 37.92 23.93
CA GLY A 54 16.60 36.60 23.57
C GLY A 54 16.35 35.77 24.83
N PRO A 55 15.44 34.79 24.78
CA PRO A 55 15.01 34.02 25.96
C PRO A 55 16.18 33.44 26.78
N PHE A 56 17.30 33.14 26.12
CA PHE A 56 18.54 32.68 26.77
C PHE A 56 19.21 33.71 27.67
N ALA A 57 19.17 35.00 27.34
CA ALA A 57 19.82 36.03 28.15
C ALA A 57 19.02 36.33 29.43
N ARG A 58 17.67 36.21 29.40
CA ARG A 58 16.85 36.19 30.62
C ARG A 58 17.16 34.98 31.50
N LEU A 59 17.37 33.81 30.89
CA LEU A 59 17.74 32.59 31.61
C LEU A 59 19.11 32.73 32.28
N LYS A 60 20.08 33.32 31.59
CA LYS A 60 21.46 33.52 32.09
C LYS A 60 21.47 34.34 33.38
N GLY A 61 20.73 35.46 33.41
CA GLY A 61 20.62 36.30 34.61
C GLY A 61 19.97 35.59 35.80
N SER A 62 18.92 34.78 35.55
CA SER A 62 18.28 34.00 36.61
C SER A 62 19.18 32.90 37.16
N ILE A 63 19.88 32.17 36.28
CA ILE A 63 20.80 31.10 36.67
C ILE A 63 21.96 31.67 37.47
N GLN A 64 22.50 32.82 37.07
CA GLN A 64 23.62 33.46 37.76
C GLN A 64 23.24 33.88 39.19
N ARG A 65 22.07 34.50 39.39
CA ARG A 65 21.57 34.84 40.74
C ARG A 65 21.35 33.59 41.61
N SER A 66 20.81 32.51 41.04
CA SER A 66 20.65 31.25 41.77
C SER A 66 21.99 30.60 42.12
N LEU A 67 22.99 30.69 41.27
CA LEU A 67 24.34 30.15 41.54
C LEU A 67 25.06 30.97 42.62
N GLU A 68 24.96 32.29 42.56
CA GLU A 68 25.48 33.19 43.61
C GLU A 68 24.81 32.91 44.96
N SER A 69 23.49 32.67 44.98
CA SER A 69 22.78 32.29 46.22
C SER A 69 23.21 30.95 46.81
N GLN A 70 23.84 30.08 46.00
CA GLN A 70 24.35 28.78 46.44
C GLN A 70 25.86 28.82 46.75
N GLY A 71 26.50 30.00 46.65
CA GLY A 71 27.93 30.17 46.91
C GLY A 71 28.83 29.54 45.84
N LEU A 72 28.31 29.27 44.63
CA LEU A 72 29.16 28.80 43.53
C LEU A 72 29.89 29.99 42.90
N THR A 73 31.21 29.86 42.80
CA THR A 73 32.01 30.84 42.08
C THR A 73 31.77 30.73 40.57
N PRO A 74 31.92 31.82 39.78
CA PRO A 74 31.78 31.76 38.33
C PRO A 74 32.72 30.73 37.67
N ASP A 75 33.89 30.47 38.27
CA ASP A 75 34.82 29.42 37.81
C ASP A 75 34.25 28.01 37.93
N ASP A 76 33.44 27.74 38.96
CA ASP A 76 32.78 26.44 39.14
C ASP A 76 31.73 26.19 38.06
N VAL A 77 31.08 27.24 37.57
CA VAL A 77 30.08 27.17 36.50
C VAL A 77 30.72 26.68 35.20
N ALA A 78 31.92 27.17 34.87
CA ALA A 78 32.67 26.71 33.70
C ALA A 78 33.04 25.23 33.82
N LYS A 79 33.46 24.78 35.00
CA LYS A 79 33.80 23.37 35.27
C LYS A 79 32.58 22.46 35.17
N ILE A 80 31.45 22.85 35.77
CA ILE A 80 30.18 22.12 35.69
C ILE A 80 29.70 22.06 34.24
N GLY A 81 29.78 23.18 33.51
CA GLY A 81 29.43 23.25 32.09
C GLY A 81 30.29 22.32 31.23
N GLY A 82 31.61 22.29 31.48
CA GLY A 82 32.53 21.37 30.82
C GLY A 82 32.23 19.90 31.12
N LEU A 83 31.97 19.57 32.39
CA LEU A 83 31.61 18.22 32.81
C LEU A 83 30.27 17.77 32.23
N PHE A 84 29.28 18.67 32.18
CA PHE A 84 28.00 18.43 31.52
C PHE A 84 28.18 18.18 30.02
N LEU A 85 29.01 18.96 29.34
CA LEU A 85 29.28 18.77 27.92
C LEU A 85 29.99 17.43 27.66
N ALA A 86 30.97 17.07 28.50
CA ALA A 86 31.65 15.78 28.41
C ALA A 86 30.68 14.60 28.65
N ALA A 87 29.84 14.67 29.69
CA ALA A 87 28.81 13.68 29.97
C ALA A 87 27.82 13.56 28.80
N LYS A 88 27.38 14.69 28.25
CA LYS A 88 26.49 14.76 27.09
C LYS A 88 27.05 14.02 25.88
N TYR A 89 28.33 14.21 25.55
CA TYR A 89 28.96 13.53 24.42
C TYR A 89 29.25 12.06 24.72
N ALA A 90 29.54 11.72 25.98
CA ALA A 90 29.69 10.33 26.41
C ALA A 90 28.38 9.55 26.27
N THR A 91 27.25 10.14 26.71
CA THR A 91 25.93 9.51 26.57
C THR A 91 25.52 9.42 25.10
N TYR A 92 25.73 10.48 24.31
CA TYR A 92 25.54 10.43 22.86
C TYR A 92 26.34 9.29 22.20
N GLY A 93 27.64 9.18 22.51
CA GLY A 93 28.50 8.09 22.02
C GLY A 93 27.98 6.71 22.43
N GLY A 94 27.50 6.56 23.67
CA GLY A 94 26.84 5.35 24.16
C GLY A 94 25.61 4.98 23.34
N PHE A 95 24.72 5.94 23.04
CA PHE A 95 23.55 5.72 22.19
C PHE A 95 23.92 5.35 20.76
N VAL A 96 24.97 5.97 20.18
CA VAL A 96 25.50 5.60 18.87
C VAL A 96 26.01 4.16 18.87
N LEU A 97 26.80 3.77 19.87
CA LEU A 97 27.28 2.39 20.01
C LEU A 97 26.13 1.39 20.16
N LEU A 98 25.11 1.72 20.98
CA LEU A 98 23.90 0.90 21.13
C LEU A 98 23.13 0.79 19.81
N GLY A 99 23.00 1.89 19.06
CA GLY A 99 22.36 1.90 17.74
C GLY A 99 23.10 1.02 16.74
N VAL A 100 24.43 1.08 16.71
CA VAL A 100 25.27 0.22 15.86
C VAL A 100 25.14 -1.26 16.25
N ARG A 101 25.14 -1.57 17.55
CA ARG A 101 25.13 -2.94 18.09
C ARG A 101 23.77 -3.62 17.99
N TYR A 102 22.69 -2.96 18.41
CA TYR A 102 21.37 -3.58 18.63
C TYR A 102 20.34 -3.25 17.56
N ARG A 103 20.46 -2.11 16.87
CA ARG A 103 19.51 -1.64 15.84
C ARG A 103 18.04 -1.80 16.24
N PRO A 104 17.65 -1.23 17.38
CA PRO A 104 16.32 -1.48 17.94
C PRO A 104 15.20 -0.98 17.01
N MET A 105 15.46 0.07 16.22
CA MET A 105 14.43 0.65 15.36
C MET A 105 14.25 -0.20 14.10
N LEU A 106 15.33 -0.63 13.45
CA LEU A 106 15.23 -1.51 12.29
C LEU A 106 14.54 -2.83 12.63
N THR A 107 14.88 -3.45 13.75
CA THR A 107 14.26 -4.71 14.18
C THR A 107 12.77 -4.53 14.47
N TRP A 108 12.38 -3.41 15.08
CA TRP A 108 10.98 -3.07 15.30
C TRP A 108 10.22 -2.83 13.97
N ILE A 109 10.79 -2.05 13.05
CA ILE A 109 10.19 -1.79 11.73
C ILE A 109 10.08 -3.10 10.91
N GLN A 110 11.10 -3.95 10.94
CA GLN A 110 11.07 -5.24 10.25
C GLN A 110 9.98 -6.15 10.81
N ARG A 111 9.77 -6.18 12.13
CA ARG A 111 8.66 -6.92 12.75
C ARG A 111 7.30 -6.39 12.30
N GLN A 112 7.13 -5.07 12.28
CA GLN A 112 5.89 -4.44 11.78
C GLN A 112 5.65 -4.80 10.31
N ARG A 113 6.67 -4.67 9.45
CA ARG A 113 6.57 -5.07 8.05
C ARG A 113 6.25 -6.56 7.92
N GLN A 114 6.93 -7.44 8.64
CA GLN A 114 6.64 -8.88 8.57
C GLN A 114 5.19 -9.20 8.94
N ALA A 115 4.62 -8.52 9.94
CA ALA A 115 3.20 -8.67 10.29
C ALA A 115 2.27 -8.20 9.16
N GLU A 116 2.54 -7.04 8.55
CA GLU A 116 1.78 -6.55 7.39
C GLU A 116 1.90 -7.49 6.18
N TRP A 117 3.09 -8.01 5.91
CA TRP A 117 3.34 -8.95 4.82
C TRP A 117 2.61 -10.29 5.06
N ALA A 118 2.56 -10.77 6.31
CA ALA A 118 1.78 -11.95 6.66
C ALA A 118 0.28 -11.71 6.38
N GLN A 119 -0.29 -10.61 6.86
CA GLN A 119 -1.69 -10.24 6.60
C GLN A 119 -1.99 -10.09 5.11
N ARG A 120 -1.09 -9.44 4.36
CA ARG A 120 -1.24 -9.26 2.91
C ARG A 120 -1.15 -10.59 2.16
N SER A 121 -0.29 -11.50 2.61
CA SER A 121 -0.16 -12.83 2.01
C SER A 121 -1.41 -13.67 2.23
N ASP A 122 -2.02 -13.61 3.42
CA ASP A 122 -3.27 -14.31 3.72
C ASP A 122 -4.44 -13.74 2.92
N PHE A 123 -4.50 -12.42 2.77
CA PHE A 123 -5.47 -11.77 1.89
C PHE A 123 -5.34 -12.27 0.44
N LEU A 124 -4.13 -12.35 -0.10
CA LEU A 124 -3.90 -12.86 -1.46
C LEU A 124 -4.23 -14.35 -1.59
N ARG A 125 -3.92 -15.17 -0.58
CA ARG A 125 -4.32 -16.60 -0.51
C ARG A 125 -5.83 -16.76 -0.49
N ASN A 126 -6.54 -15.97 0.31
CA ASN A 126 -8.00 -15.99 0.37
C ASN A 126 -8.62 -15.52 -0.96
N ARG A 127 -8.05 -14.48 -1.58
CA ARG A 127 -8.49 -13.99 -2.89
C ARG A 127 -8.31 -15.03 -3.99
N THR A 128 -7.17 -15.73 -4.03
CA THR A 128 -6.94 -16.80 -5.02
C THR A 128 -7.88 -17.99 -4.82
N ARG A 129 -8.18 -18.38 -3.58
CA ARG A 129 -9.21 -19.40 -3.28
C ARG A 129 -10.59 -18.96 -3.77
N TRP A 130 -10.96 -17.70 -3.53
CA TRP A 130 -12.23 -17.15 -4.00
C TRP A 130 -12.33 -17.14 -5.53
N LEU A 131 -11.26 -16.73 -6.23
CA LEU A 131 -11.21 -16.76 -7.70
C LEU A 131 -11.35 -18.17 -8.27
N ARG A 132 -10.70 -19.17 -7.67
CA ARG A 132 -10.88 -20.58 -8.06
C ARG A 132 -12.31 -21.05 -7.83
N LYS A 133 -12.94 -20.67 -6.71
CA LYS A 133 -14.34 -21.00 -6.44
C LYS A 133 -15.27 -20.40 -7.49
N GLN A 134 -15.04 -19.13 -7.88
CA GLN A 134 -15.79 -18.47 -8.95
C GLN A 134 -15.61 -19.19 -10.29
N GLN A 135 -14.38 -19.59 -10.63
CA GLN A 135 -14.10 -20.33 -11.86
C GLN A 135 -14.79 -21.70 -11.86
N ASN A 136 -14.76 -22.43 -10.74
CA ASN A 136 -15.44 -23.72 -10.61
C ASN A 136 -16.96 -23.58 -10.73
N MET A 137 -17.56 -22.53 -10.14
CA MET A 137 -18.99 -22.25 -10.30
C MET A 137 -19.37 -21.91 -11.74
N PHE A 138 -18.48 -21.25 -12.49
CA PHE A 138 -18.70 -20.95 -13.90
C PHE A 138 -18.55 -22.19 -14.80
N GLN A 139 -17.63 -23.11 -14.47
CA GLN A 139 -17.51 -24.38 -15.18
C GLN A 139 -18.69 -25.30 -14.89
N SER A 140 -19.17 -25.36 -13.63
CA SER A 140 -20.34 -26.16 -13.29
C SER A 140 -21.61 -25.64 -13.95
N SER A 141 -21.81 -24.32 -14.05
CA SER A 141 -22.97 -23.76 -14.76
C SER A 141 -22.96 -24.06 -16.25
N GLN A 142 -21.78 -24.08 -16.89
CA GLN A 142 -21.64 -24.52 -18.28
C GLN A 142 -21.97 -26.00 -18.47
N ALA A 143 -21.44 -26.86 -17.60
CA ALA A 143 -21.73 -28.29 -17.65
C ALA A 143 -23.23 -28.57 -17.50
N ILE A 144 -23.92 -27.83 -16.61
CA ILE A 144 -25.37 -27.91 -16.46
C ILE A 144 -26.08 -27.44 -17.73
N ALA A 145 -25.67 -26.31 -18.31
CA ALA A 145 -26.26 -25.80 -19.56
C ALA A 145 -26.11 -26.82 -20.70
N ASP A 146 -24.93 -27.39 -20.89
CA ASP A 146 -24.67 -28.41 -21.91
C ASP A 146 -25.50 -29.68 -21.67
N ALA A 147 -25.62 -30.14 -20.42
CA ALA A 147 -26.45 -31.28 -20.06
C ALA A 147 -27.94 -31.02 -20.34
N THR A 148 -28.45 -29.82 -20.03
CA THR A 148 -29.84 -29.45 -20.35
C THR A 148 -30.09 -29.39 -21.86
N GLU A 149 -29.13 -28.93 -22.64
CA GLU A 149 -29.23 -28.88 -24.10
C GLU A 149 -29.18 -30.28 -24.72
N GLN A 150 -28.34 -31.17 -24.19
CA GLN A 150 -28.34 -32.59 -24.57
C GLN A 150 -29.69 -33.26 -24.28
N LEU A 151 -30.27 -33.00 -23.10
CA LEU A 151 -31.59 -33.52 -22.74
C LEU A 151 -32.68 -32.98 -23.67
N ARG A 152 -32.62 -31.70 -24.04
CA ARG A 152 -33.53 -31.07 -25.01
C ARG A 152 -33.42 -31.76 -26.38
N ARG A 153 -32.22 -32.01 -26.87
CA ARG A 153 -31.96 -32.75 -28.14
C ARG A 153 -32.41 -34.20 -28.09
N ALA A 154 -32.23 -34.88 -26.95
CA ALA A 154 -32.73 -36.25 -26.78
C ALA A 154 -34.26 -36.27 -26.84
N ARG A 155 -34.92 -35.31 -26.19
CA ARG A 155 -36.39 -35.19 -26.19
C ARG A 155 -36.95 -34.91 -27.58
N THR A 156 -36.28 -34.10 -28.40
CA THR A 156 -36.72 -33.87 -29.80
C THR A 156 -36.55 -35.12 -30.66
N ARG A 157 -35.46 -35.89 -30.50
CA ARG A 157 -35.29 -37.18 -31.18
C ARG A 157 -36.38 -38.19 -30.83
N ILE A 158 -36.76 -38.28 -29.56
CA ILE A 158 -37.85 -39.16 -29.11
C ILE A 158 -39.17 -38.75 -29.76
N ARG A 159 -39.48 -37.44 -29.83
CA ARG A 159 -40.67 -36.94 -30.52
C ARG A 159 -40.64 -37.28 -32.01
N GLN A 160 -39.54 -37.01 -32.70
CA GLN A 160 -39.38 -37.34 -34.12
C GLN A 160 -39.58 -38.83 -34.39
N ARG A 161 -39.02 -39.72 -33.56
CA ARG A 161 -39.23 -41.17 -33.67
C ARG A 161 -40.71 -41.54 -33.49
N ARG A 162 -41.37 -40.94 -32.50
CA ARG A 162 -42.80 -41.20 -32.25
C ARG A 162 -43.66 -40.75 -33.43
N ASP A 163 -43.38 -39.58 -33.99
CA ASP A 163 -44.13 -39.04 -35.13
C ASP A 163 -43.86 -39.87 -36.40
N HIS A 164 -42.63 -40.35 -36.59
CA HIS A 164 -42.29 -41.30 -37.66
C HIS A 164 -43.04 -42.63 -37.53
N ILE A 165 -43.03 -43.24 -36.33
CA ILE A 165 -43.78 -44.49 -36.05
C ILE A 165 -45.28 -44.27 -36.30
N ARG A 166 -45.82 -43.13 -35.87
CA ARG A 166 -47.24 -42.78 -36.10
C ARG A 166 -47.55 -42.67 -37.59
N GLY A 167 -46.68 -42.03 -38.37
CA GLY A 167 -46.80 -41.93 -39.82
C GLY A 167 -46.78 -43.30 -40.51
N GLU A 168 -45.89 -44.20 -40.09
CA GLU A 168 -45.81 -45.58 -40.61
C GLU A 168 -47.06 -46.39 -40.30
N ILE A 169 -47.60 -46.29 -39.07
CA ILE A 169 -48.86 -46.95 -38.70
C ILE A 169 -50.01 -46.43 -39.56
N SER A 170 -50.11 -45.11 -39.78
CA SER A 170 -51.13 -44.52 -40.65
C SER A 170 -51.01 -45.01 -42.10
N ARG A 171 -49.79 -45.11 -42.65
CA ARG A 171 -49.57 -45.65 -44.00
C ARG A 171 -49.98 -47.11 -44.11
N ARG A 172 -49.64 -47.95 -43.12
CA ARG A 172 -50.05 -49.36 -43.10
C ARG A 172 -51.58 -49.50 -43.06
N ALA A 173 -52.25 -48.71 -42.24
CA ALA A 173 -53.71 -48.70 -42.17
C ALA A 173 -54.35 -48.26 -43.51
N GLU A 174 -53.75 -47.29 -44.20
CA GLU A 174 -54.21 -46.86 -45.53
C GLU A 174 -54.03 -47.96 -46.57
N LEU A 175 -52.86 -48.63 -46.59
CA LEU A 175 -52.60 -49.76 -47.49
C LEU A 175 -53.61 -50.90 -47.26
N GLU A 176 -53.90 -51.25 -46.00
CA GLU A 176 -54.92 -52.27 -45.67
C GLU A 176 -56.34 -51.88 -46.12
N ARG A 177 -56.69 -50.58 -46.10
CA ARG A 177 -57.96 -50.09 -46.63
C ARG A 177 -58.02 -50.22 -48.14
N THR A 178 -56.94 -49.82 -48.83
CA THR A 178 -56.88 -49.92 -50.30
C THR A 178 -56.88 -51.38 -50.78
N SER A 179 -56.20 -52.29 -50.08
CA SER A 179 -56.19 -53.72 -50.43
C SER A 179 -57.56 -54.38 -50.22
N LYS A 180 -58.28 -54.01 -49.15
CA LYS A 180 -59.66 -54.49 -48.92
C LYS A 180 -60.62 -53.97 -49.99
N ALA A 181 -60.53 -52.69 -50.34
CA ALA A 181 -61.36 -52.07 -51.39
C ALA A 181 -61.13 -52.68 -52.78
N GLY A 182 -59.91 -53.16 -53.08
CA GLY A 182 -59.60 -53.86 -54.32
C GLY A 182 -60.18 -55.28 -54.42
N SER A 183 -60.50 -55.93 -53.30
CA SER A 183 -61.01 -57.32 -53.28
C SER A 183 -62.54 -57.45 -53.32
N SER A 184 -63.28 -56.33 -53.23
CA SER A 184 -64.75 -56.33 -53.14
C SER A 184 -65.47 -56.07 -54.48
N THR A 185 -64.81 -56.28 -55.62
CA THR A 185 -65.41 -56.17 -56.96
C THR A 185 -65.75 -57.53 -57.60
N SER A 186 -66.34 -58.46 -56.86
CA SER A 186 -67.14 -59.55 -57.47
C SER A 186 -67.99 -60.30 -56.45
N SER A 187 -68.98 -59.66 -55.84
CA SER A 187 -70.26 -60.34 -55.53
C SER A 187 -71.25 -59.42 -54.83
N SER A 188 -72.39 -59.27 -55.50
CA SER A 188 -73.72 -59.30 -54.91
C SER A 188 -74.14 -58.17 -53.96
N SER A 189 -74.88 -57.22 -54.55
CA SER A 189 -76.33 -57.07 -54.39
C SER A 189 -76.96 -57.30 -53.01
N LYS A 190 -77.69 -56.26 -52.57
CA LYS A 190 -78.90 -56.27 -51.72
C LYS A 190 -78.71 -56.61 -50.23
N ASN A 191 -78.92 -55.60 -49.36
CA ASN A 191 -80.24 -55.43 -48.73
C ASN A 191 -80.32 -54.20 -47.83
N LEU A 192 -81.53 -53.66 -47.81
CA LEU A 192 -82.08 -52.66 -46.90
C LEU A 192 -82.09 -53.17 -45.44
N SER A 193 -81.97 -52.27 -44.46
CA SER A 193 -83.05 -51.96 -43.49
C SER A 193 -82.55 -51.32 -42.18
N SER A 194 -83.14 -50.16 -41.86
CA SER A 194 -83.74 -49.77 -40.57
C SER A 194 -82.94 -49.75 -39.26
N GLY A 195 -82.98 -48.58 -38.61
CA GLY A 195 -83.59 -48.43 -37.27
C GLY A 195 -82.68 -48.62 -36.06
N GLY A 196 -82.56 -47.59 -35.22
CA GLY A 196 -81.91 -47.74 -33.90
C GLY A 196 -81.52 -46.46 -33.20
N SER A 197 -82.50 -45.63 -32.87
CA SER A 197 -82.41 -44.56 -31.87
C SER A 197 -82.10 -45.10 -30.46
N SER A 198 -81.12 -44.55 -29.76
CA SER A 198 -81.20 -44.40 -28.31
C SER A 198 -80.34 -43.26 -27.77
N SER A 199 -81.04 -42.44 -27.01
CA SER A 199 -80.65 -41.28 -26.24
C SER A 199 -80.00 -41.67 -24.90
N SER A 200 -78.98 -40.93 -24.47
CA SER A 200 -78.80 -40.64 -23.05
C SER A 200 -78.05 -39.32 -22.85
N LYS A 201 -78.82 -38.33 -22.40
CA LYS A 201 -78.39 -37.10 -21.73
C LYS A 201 -77.64 -37.44 -20.44
N THR A 202 -76.55 -36.73 -20.15
CA THR A 202 -76.34 -36.12 -18.83
C THR A 202 -75.51 -34.85 -18.97
N SER A 203 -76.06 -33.79 -18.38
CA SER A 203 -75.59 -32.43 -18.27
C SER A 203 -74.82 -32.23 -16.96
N SER A 204 -73.72 -31.49 -16.97
CA SER A 204 -73.42 -30.47 -15.96
C SER A 204 -72.25 -29.57 -16.40
N THR A 205 -72.64 -28.37 -16.84
CA THR A 205 -72.20 -27.07 -16.32
C THR A 205 -70.83 -26.96 -15.63
N SER A 206 -69.93 -26.13 -16.16
CA SER A 206 -69.57 -24.83 -15.55
C SER A 206 -68.32 -24.18 -16.20
N ALA A 207 -68.43 -22.85 -16.38
CA ALA A 207 -67.37 -21.83 -16.47
C ALA A 207 -66.55 -21.67 -17.77
N ASN A 208 -67.14 -20.85 -18.66
CA ASN A 208 -66.54 -19.68 -19.32
C ASN A 208 -65.02 -19.46 -19.20
N GLY A 209 -64.35 -19.43 -20.36
CA GLY A 209 -63.10 -18.72 -20.64
C GLY A 209 -62.99 -18.50 -22.16
N PRO A 210 -62.67 -17.29 -22.66
CA PRO A 210 -63.06 -16.88 -24.00
C PRO A 210 -62.19 -17.44 -25.13
N ASN A 211 -62.88 -17.81 -26.21
CA ASN A 211 -62.35 -18.03 -27.53
C ASN A 211 -61.74 -16.73 -28.09
N GLY A 212 -60.43 -16.76 -28.34
CA GLY A 212 -59.78 -15.93 -29.34
C GLY A 212 -59.52 -16.80 -30.57
N SER A 213 -60.28 -16.55 -31.62
CA SER A 213 -60.29 -17.23 -32.90
C SER A 213 -58.92 -17.18 -33.61
N SER A 214 -58.53 -18.35 -34.12
CA SER A 214 -57.42 -18.53 -35.05
C SER A 214 -57.97 -18.83 -36.44
N SER A 215 -57.55 -18.01 -37.39
CA SER A 215 -57.41 -18.30 -38.83
C SER A 215 -56.41 -17.25 -39.30
N SER A 216 -55.42 -17.47 -40.16
CA SER A 216 -55.13 -18.55 -41.09
C SER A 216 -53.70 -18.31 -41.62
N SER A 217 -53.06 -19.39 -42.07
CA SER A 217 -52.08 -19.48 -43.18
C SER A 217 -51.01 -18.40 -43.40
N SER A 218 -49.74 -18.78 -43.22
CA SER A 218 -48.64 -18.65 -44.23
C SER A 218 -47.37 -19.22 -43.57
N SER A 219 -46.82 -20.34 -44.03
CA SER A 219 -45.90 -20.41 -45.18
C SER A 219 -44.75 -19.41 -45.05
N GLY A 220 -43.84 -19.65 -44.09
CA GLY A 220 -42.68 -18.81 -43.85
C GLY A 220 -41.64 -19.52 -43.00
N SER A 221 -41.01 -20.54 -43.58
CA SER A 221 -39.83 -21.22 -43.02
C SER A 221 -38.62 -20.27 -43.01
N ASN A 222 -38.63 -19.29 -42.10
CA ASN A 222 -37.44 -18.53 -41.74
C ASN A 222 -36.87 -19.17 -40.48
N ASN A 223 -35.92 -20.09 -40.64
CA ASN A 223 -35.06 -20.52 -39.56
C ASN A 223 -34.30 -19.29 -39.02
N PRO A 224 -34.55 -18.80 -37.79
CA PRO A 224 -33.65 -17.85 -37.19
C PRO A 224 -32.38 -18.62 -36.83
N SER A 225 -31.34 -18.44 -37.64
CA SER A 225 -29.98 -18.82 -37.30
C SER A 225 -29.65 -18.28 -35.89
N THR A 226 -29.45 -19.21 -34.97
CA THR A 226 -29.14 -19.07 -33.55
C THR A 226 -27.72 -18.52 -33.29
N SER A 227 -27.30 -17.50 -34.05
CA SER A 227 -25.92 -16.98 -34.05
C SER A 227 -25.68 -15.77 -33.13
N SER A 228 -26.61 -15.41 -32.23
CA SER A 228 -26.51 -14.19 -31.40
C SER A 228 -26.10 -14.39 -29.93
N SER A 229 -25.77 -15.61 -29.48
CA SER A 229 -25.41 -15.85 -28.06
C SER A 229 -23.92 -15.71 -27.71
N SER A 230 -23.05 -15.31 -28.65
CA SER A 230 -21.60 -15.22 -28.43
C SER A 230 -21.11 -13.85 -27.94
N ASN A 231 -21.89 -12.77 -28.08
CA ASN A 231 -21.44 -11.41 -27.76
C ASN A 231 -21.64 -10.96 -26.30
N THR A 232 -22.49 -11.61 -25.50
CA THR A 232 -22.64 -11.26 -24.07
C THR A 232 -21.49 -11.80 -23.21
N ARG A 233 -20.71 -12.77 -23.72
CA ARG A 233 -19.59 -13.41 -23.00
C ARG A 233 -18.35 -12.52 -22.91
N THR A 234 -18.10 -11.68 -23.93
CA THR A 234 -16.93 -10.79 -23.98
C THR A 234 -17.07 -9.55 -23.09
N TYR A 235 -18.29 -9.04 -22.90
CA TYR A 235 -18.54 -7.86 -22.05
C TYR A 235 -18.18 -8.10 -20.57
N TRP A 236 -18.55 -9.26 -20.01
CA TRP A 236 -18.25 -9.59 -18.62
C TRP A 236 -16.76 -9.85 -18.37
N GLN A 237 -16.06 -10.48 -19.31
CA GLN A 237 -14.61 -10.67 -19.21
C GLN A 237 -13.85 -9.34 -19.25
N ARG A 238 -14.25 -8.40 -20.14
CA ARG A 238 -13.62 -7.07 -20.23
C ARG A 238 -13.83 -6.25 -18.96
N LYS A 239 -15.05 -6.26 -18.40
CA LYS A 239 -15.41 -5.49 -17.19
C LYS A 239 -14.71 -5.98 -15.91
N LEU A 240 -14.40 -7.28 -15.83
CA LEU A 240 -13.61 -7.86 -14.73
C LEU A 240 -12.14 -7.42 -14.79
N THR A 241 -11.54 -7.40 -15.99
CA THR A 241 -10.15 -6.95 -16.14
C THR A 241 -9.96 -5.47 -15.82
N THR A 242 -10.91 -4.60 -16.20
CA THR A 242 -10.81 -3.15 -15.91
C THR A 242 -10.88 -2.86 -14.41
N ARG A 243 -11.72 -3.59 -13.65
CA ARG A 243 -11.83 -3.41 -12.19
C ARG A 243 -10.62 -3.93 -11.43
N LEU A 244 -9.94 -4.95 -11.95
CA LEU A 244 -8.69 -5.44 -11.36
C LEU A 244 -7.54 -4.44 -11.55
N GLN A 245 -7.53 -3.72 -12.66
CA GLN A 245 -6.48 -2.75 -12.99
C GLN A 245 -6.71 -1.39 -12.30
N SER A 246 -7.96 -0.95 -12.13
CA SER A 246 -8.27 0.30 -11.42
C SER A 246 -8.13 0.16 -9.90
N GLY A 247 -8.48 -0.99 -9.32
CA GLY A 247 -8.43 -1.21 -7.87
C GLY A 247 -7.04 -1.26 -7.23
N MET A 248 -5.96 -1.24 -8.02
CA MET A 248 -4.58 -1.16 -7.49
C MET A 248 -4.11 0.28 -7.25
N ASN A 249 -4.77 1.29 -7.82
CA ASN A 249 -4.35 2.69 -7.69
C ASN A 249 -5.14 3.47 -6.61
N ASP A 250 -6.27 2.92 -6.15
CA ASP A 250 -7.16 3.58 -5.18
C ASP A 250 -6.94 3.06 -3.75
N LEU A 251 -5.69 3.11 -3.26
CA LEU A 251 -5.48 3.02 -1.81
C LEU A 251 -5.97 4.33 -1.16
N PRO A 252 -6.87 4.26 -0.16
CA PRO A 252 -7.58 5.42 0.36
C PRO A 252 -6.62 6.44 0.98
N LYS A 253 -6.56 7.63 0.37
CA LYS A 253 -5.71 8.79 0.76
C LYS A 253 -6.06 9.40 2.14
N GLY A 254 -6.92 8.79 2.94
CA GLY A 254 -7.41 9.33 4.22
C GLY A 254 -6.94 8.61 5.48
N ASN A 255 -6.18 7.52 5.38
CA ASN A 255 -5.79 6.75 6.57
C ASN A 255 -4.60 7.45 7.27
N PRO A 256 -4.60 7.73 8.58
CA PRO A 256 -3.43 8.28 9.31
C PRO A 256 -2.14 7.46 9.14
N TYR A 257 -2.28 6.17 8.81
CA TYR A 257 -1.18 5.31 8.38
C TYR A 257 -0.46 5.82 7.13
N SER A 258 -1.09 6.63 6.28
CA SER A 258 -0.46 7.25 5.10
C SER A 258 0.62 8.27 5.46
N ARG A 259 0.45 9.03 6.55
CA ARG A 259 1.48 9.99 7.00
C ARG A 259 2.70 9.28 7.57
N LEU A 260 2.47 8.22 8.34
CA LEU A 260 3.54 7.37 8.88
C LEU A 260 4.24 6.60 7.75
N ALA A 261 3.48 6.03 6.80
CA ALA A 261 4.03 5.38 5.63
C ALA A 261 4.86 6.34 4.77
N TRP A 262 4.36 7.56 4.53
CA TRP A 262 5.11 8.61 3.83
C TRP A 262 6.40 8.98 4.58
N ALA A 263 6.34 9.14 5.91
CA ALA A 263 7.51 9.45 6.72
C ALA A 263 8.54 8.30 6.68
N MET A 264 8.07 7.04 6.69
CA MET A 264 8.93 5.86 6.59
C MET A 264 9.57 5.73 5.20
N ASP A 265 8.82 6.02 4.13
CA ASP A 265 9.39 6.08 2.78
C ASP A 265 10.45 7.16 2.69
N ARG A 266 10.19 8.35 3.23
CA ARG A 266 11.17 9.45 3.24
C ARG A 266 12.38 9.16 4.11
N TYR A 267 12.20 8.47 5.23
CA TYR A 267 13.30 7.97 6.05
C TYR A 267 14.14 6.95 5.29
N SER A 268 13.50 6.03 4.54
CA SER A 268 14.21 5.02 3.76
C SER A 268 15.06 5.63 2.65
N GLU A 269 14.55 6.66 1.96
CA GLU A 269 15.31 7.38 0.94
C GLU A 269 16.48 8.17 1.54
N LEU A 270 16.27 8.84 2.68
CA LEU A 270 17.36 9.51 3.39
C LEU A 270 18.42 8.53 3.85
N ALA A 271 18.02 7.35 4.34
CA ALA A 271 18.93 6.29 4.72
C ALA A 271 19.74 5.77 3.52
N GLU A 272 19.13 5.67 2.32
CA GLU A 272 19.85 5.31 1.10
C GLU A 272 20.85 6.39 0.66
N ARG A 273 20.49 7.67 0.76
CA ARG A 273 21.40 8.79 0.47
C ARG A 273 22.58 8.82 1.44
N LEU A 274 22.32 8.66 2.74
CA LEU A 274 23.35 8.58 3.76
C LEU A 274 24.22 7.35 3.58
N SER A 275 23.66 6.21 3.16
CA SER A 275 24.43 5.01 2.81
C SER A 275 25.39 5.28 1.66
N LYS A 276 24.93 5.91 0.59
CA LYS A 276 25.79 6.26 -0.56
C LYS A 276 26.90 7.23 -0.18
N GLN A 277 26.57 8.24 0.65
CA GLN A 277 27.57 9.17 1.17
C GLN A 277 28.58 8.47 2.09
N ALA A 278 28.12 7.56 2.96
CA ALA A 278 28.96 6.76 3.84
C ALA A 278 29.91 5.84 3.05
N GLU A 279 29.44 5.23 1.96
CA GLU A 279 30.27 4.43 1.06
C GLU A 279 31.36 5.26 0.40
N SER A 280 31.10 6.54 0.08
CA SER A 280 32.10 7.43 -0.51
C SER A 280 33.15 7.95 0.48
N SER A 281 32.87 7.92 1.79
CA SER A 281 33.75 8.51 2.80
C SER A 281 34.81 7.52 3.31
N ARG A 282 36.09 7.84 3.08
CA ARG A 282 37.24 7.05 3.59
C ARG A 282 37.22 6.87 5.11
N ILE A 283 36.80 7.91 5.85
CA ILE A 283 36.74 7.88 7.31
C ILE A 283 35.73 6.81 7.75
N VAL A 284 34.54 6.80 7.14
CA VAL A 284 33.50 5.83 7.47
C VAL A 284 33.96 4.41 7.11
N GLN A 285 34.64 4.23 5.97
CA GLN A 285 35.22 2.92 5.63
C GLN A 285 36.29 2.48 6.63
N MET A 286 37.13 3.39 7.14
CA MET A 286 38.16 3.06 8.13
C MET A 286 37.53 2.62 9.46
N VAL A 287 36.52 3.37 9.93
CA VAL A 287 35.77 3.02 11.13
C VAL A 287 35.01 1.70 10.94
N ALA A 288 34.40 1.48 9.78
CA ALA A 288 33.71 0.24 9.44
C ALA A 288 34.65 -0.98 9.45
N LYS A 289 35.87 -0.83 8.92
CA LYS A 289 36.92 -1.86 8.99
C LYS A 289 37.35 -2.14 10.42
N TRP A 290 37.54 -1.11 11.24
CA TRP A 290 37.92 -1.26 12.64
C TRP A 290 36.86 -2.02 13.45
N VAL A 291 35.58 -1.75 13.18
CA VAL A 291 34.44 -2.41 13.86
C VAL A 291 34.05 -3.73 13.17
N ASN A 292 34.75 -4.14 12.10
CA ASN A 292 34.43 -5.31 11.28
C ASN A 292 32.94 -5.38 10.86
N ASN A 293 32.37 -4.24 10.49
CA ASN A 293 30.96 -4.09 10.12
C ASN A 293 30.82 -3.48 8.74
N ASN A 294 29.71 -3.77 8.05
CA ASN A 294 29.43 -3.16 6.75
C ASN A 294 29.17 -1.65 6.92
N PRO A 295 29.79 -0.76 6.13
CA PRO A 295 29.69 0.69 6.28
C PRO A 295 28.25 1.22 6.20
N ARG A 296 27.42 0.65 5.32
CA ARG A 296 25.98 0.97 5.23
C ARG A 296 25.28 0.72 6.55
N THR A 297 25.61 -0.40 7.19
CA THR A 297 24.98 -0.81 8.42
C THR A 297 25.47 -0.03 9.65
N LEU A 298 26.71 0.46 9.60
CA LEU A 298 27.27 1.38 10.58
C LEU A 298 26.59 2.75 10.49
N ALA A 299 26.45 3.31 9.28
CA ALA A 299 25.77 4.57 9.05
C ALA A 299 24.31 4.55 9.55
N LEU A 300 23.59 3.46 9.27
CA LEU A 300 22.24 3.25 9.79
C LEU A 300 22.21 3.21 11.33
N GLY A 301 23.15 2.50 11.95
CA GLY A 301 23.28 2.43 13.41
C GLY A 301 23.58 3.78 14.06
N VAL A 302 24.43 4.59 13.44
CA VAL A 302 24.72 5.97 13.89
C VAL A 302 23.47 6.85 13.78
N ALA A 303 22.71 6.73 12.68
CA ALA A 303 21.46 7.46 12.51
C ALA A 303 20.42 7.07 13.57
N GLU A 304 20.24 5.77 13.82
CA GLU A 304 19.33 5.26 14.87
C GLU A 304 19.76 5.71 16.26
N GLY A 305 21.04 5.61 16.60
CA GLY A 305 21.56 6.08 17.89
C GLY A 305 21.39 7.58 18.09
N THR A 306 21.60 8.38 17.03
CA THR A 306 21.37 9.83 17.06
C THR A 306 19.90 10.16 17.24
N LEU A 307 19.01 9.42 16.59
CA LEU A 307 17.57 9.61 16.72
C LEU A 307 17.10 9.26 18.13
N LEU A 308 17.52 8.12 18.67
CA LEU A 308 17.23 7.70 20.04
C LEU A 308 17.69 8.76 21.04
N TYR A 309 18.93 9.23 20.90
CA TYR A 309 19.46 10.28 21.76
C TYR A 309 18.61 11.55 21.70
N LYS A 310 18.20 11.99 20.51
CA LYS A 310 17.31 13.17 20.37
C LYS A 310 15.97 12.98 21.08
N PHE A 311 15.40 11.78 21.05
CA PHE A 311 14.15 11.49 21.75
C PHE A 311 14.31 11.40 23.27
N THR A 312 15.45 10.90 23.75
CA THR A 312 15.71 10.78 25.20
C THR A 312 16.26 12.06 25.81
N PHE A 313 16.90 12.93 25.02
CA PHE A 313 17.59 14.14 25.50
C PHE A 313 16.75 15.07 26.39
N PRO A 314 15.46 15.35 26.11
CA PRO A 314 14.64 16.20 26.97
C PRO A 314 14.49 15.66 28.40
N ILE A 315 14.61 14.34 28.58
CA ILE A 315 14.51 13.67 29.87
C ILE A 315 15.91 13.47 30.48
N THR A 316 16.89 13.03 29.68
CA THR A 316 18.23 12.72 30.20
C THR A 316 19.03 13.96 30.54
N ALA A 317 18.91 15.06 29.78
CA ALA A 317 19.73 16.24 30.01
C ALA A 317 19.47 16.92 31.37
N PRO A 318 18.22 17.13 31.83
CA PRO A 318 17.97 17.66 33.17
C PRO A 318 18.46 16.74 34.29
N ILE A 319 18.31 15.42 34.11
CA ILE A 319 18.74 14.42 35.09
C ILE A 319 20.26 14.40 35.20
N GLU A 320 20.98 14.34 34.07
CA GLU A 320 22.44 14.39 34.02
C GLU A 320 22.96 15.68 34.64
N PHE A 321 22.37 16.82 34.29
CA PHE A 321 22.75 18.11 34.86
C PHE A 321 22.54 18.15 36.38
N PHE A 322 21.40 17.67 36.87
CA PHE A 322 21.11 17.60 38.30
C PHE A 322 22.11 16.70 39.05
N LEU A 323 22.42 15.53 38.51
CA LEU A 323 23.41 14.61 39.08
C LEU A 323 24.81 15.23 39.14
N ILE A 324 25.21 15.94 38.09
CA ILE A 324 26.50 16.64 38.04
C ILE A 324 26.56 17.74 39.10
N CYS A 325 25.53 18.57 39.22
CA CYS A 325 25.46 19.62 40.24
C CYS A 325 25.53 19.02 41.66
N LYS A 326 24.79 17.94 41.93
CA LYS A 326 24.82 17.23 43.22
C LYS A 326 26.19 16.63 43.52
N ALA A 327 26.81 15.98 42.53
CA ALA A 327 28.15 15.42 42.67
C ALA A 327 29.18 16.52 42.94
N TYR A 328 29.13 17.63 42.19
CA TYR A 328 30.04 18.76 42.37
C TYR A 328 29.94 19.36 43.77
N LEU A 329 28.73 19.60 44.28
CA LEU A 329 28.50 20.09 45.65
C LEU A 329 29.04 19.12 46.71
N ALA A 330 28.89 17.81 46.50
CA ALA A 330 29.41 16.79 47.41
C ALA A 330 30.95 16.77 47.43
N PHE A 331 31.60 16.89 46.27
CA PHE A 331 33.06 16.92 46.17
C PHE A 331 33.67 18.24 46.67
N GLY A 332 33.05 19.39 46.35
CA GLY A 332 33.52 20.70 46.78
C GLY A 332 33.56 20.85 48.31
N LYS A 333 32.55 20.32 49.00
CA LYS A 333 32.52 20.32 50.48
C LYS A 333 33.69 19.55 51.09
N LYS A 334 34.16 18.49 50.43
CA LYS A 334 35.27 17.65 50.90
C LYS A 334 36.62 18.36 50.77
N ASN A 335 36.83 19.09 49.67
CA ASN A 335 38.07 19.84 49.47
C ASN A 335 38.22 21.02 50.45
N ASN A 336 37.13 21.73 50.77
CA ASN A 336 37.19 22.85 51.71
C ASN A 336 37.43 22.40 53.17
N GLN A 337 37.05 21.17 53.54
CA GLN A 337 37.37 20.64 54.88
C GLN A 337 38.87 20.36 55.06
N ASN A 338 39.56 19.93 54.00
CA ASN A 338 41.00 19.67 54.05
C ASN A 338 41.85 20.95 53.99
N GLN A 339 41.27 22.09 53.62
CA GLN A 339 41.93 23.39 53.64
C GLN A 339 41.71 24.16 54.95
N ARG A 340 41.20 23.52 56.00
CA ARG A 340 41.24 24.17 57.33
C ARG A 340 42.70 24.41 57.66
N PRO A 341 43.12 25.68 57.84
CA PRO A 341 44.49 25.99 58.20
C PRO A 341 44.79 25.19 59.45
N ILE A 342 45.93 24.48 59.44
CA ILE A 342 46.51 23.94 60.65
C ILE A 342 46.79 25.19 61.48
N ILE A 343 45.89 25.51 62.39
CA ILE A 343 46.17 26.49 63.42
C ILE A 343 47.24 25.81 64.25
N GLU A 344 48.50 26.18 64.00
CA GLU A 344 49.60 25.85 64.88
C GLU A 344 49.26 26.56 66.20
N ASP A 345 48.64 25.82 67.11
CA ASP A 345 48.45 26.24 68.49
C ASP A 345 49.86 26.37 69.11
N GLY A 346 50.31 27.61 69.25
CA GLY A 346 51.55 27.99 69.93
C GLY A 346 51.36 28.13 71.43
#